data_AF-A0A172XZA5-F1
#
_entry.id   AF-A0A172XZA5-F1
#
_cell.length_a   1.000
_cell.length_b   1.000
_cell.length_c   1.000
_cell.angle_alpha   90.00
_cell.angle_beta   90.00
_cell.angle_gamma   90.00
#
_symmetry.space_group_name_H-M   'P 1'
#
loop_
_entity.id
_entity.type
_entity.pdbx_description
1 polymer ?
#
loop_
_entity_poly.entity_id
_entity_poly.type
_entity_poly.pdbx_seq_one_letter_code
_entity_poly.pdbx_strand_id
1 'polypeptide(L)'
;MNIDELKNAWNEDDIFEETPEISIEQKNKINLPLEKMRKNMRMEFLSTIGIFIFGFMVVWIPIPEAPFKFKFYITILLASMAIVTFFFFSKFFKLYKEMGSPMLKTYDSLKDLLYQLNLNKQYYVSFYLSFVPFLVCELIIVIECIPHPQPLSDMQIATTLIGSVSIGLFMLYLVGNWWFKYFYGKHITKIENLLKELNQ
;
A
#
# COMPACT_ATOMS: atom_id res chain seq x y z
N MET A 1 54.26 8.63 -6.79
CA MET A 1 53.05 8.10 -7.43
C MET A 1 53.07 8.57 -8.87
N ASN A 2 53.35 7.64 -9.79
CA ASN A 2 53.63 7.94 -11.18
C ASN A 2 52.32 8.03 -11.98
N ILE A 3 52.22 8.91 -12.98
CA ILE A 3 50.99 9.04 -13.79
C ILE A 3 50.65 7.71 -14.49
N ASP A 4 51.67 6.92 -14.82
CA ASP A 4 51.51 5.59 -15.39
C ASP A 4 50.92 4.56 -14.41
N GLU A 5 51.16 4.70 -13.10
CA GLU A 5 50.52 3.85 -12.08
C GLU A 5 49.03 4.19 -11.93
N LEU A 6 48.68 5.48 -11.98
CA LEU A 6 47.29 5.93 -11.96
C LEU A 6 46.53 5.51 -13.22
N LYS A 7 47.20 5.47 -14.37
CA LYS A 7 46.61 5.04 -15.64
C LYS A 7 46.41 3.53 -15.71
N ASN A 8 47.31 2.76 -15.11
CA ASN A 8 47.15 1.32 -14.96
C ASN A 8 46.05 0.97 -13.94
N ALA A 9 45.97 1.68 -12.81
CA ALA A 9 44.87 1.51 -11.86
C ALA A 9 43.51 1.86 -12.48
N TRP A 10 43.44 2.92 -13.31
CA TRP A 10 42.21 3.28 -14.03
C TRP A 10 41.85 2.25 -15.12
N ASN A 11 42.84 1.70 -15.84
CA ASN A 11 42.59 0.64 -16.81
C ASN A 11 42.26 -0.71 -16.15
N GLU A 12 42.69 -0.96 -14.92
CA GLU A 12 42.28 -2.11 -14.10
C GLU A 12 40.88 -1.88 -13.50
N ASP A 13 40.49 -0.64 -13.21
CA ASP A 13 39.14 -0.26 -12.80
C ASP A 13 38.14 -0.25 -13.97
N ASP A 14 38.57 -0.19 -15.23
CA ASP A 14 37.71 -0.49 -16.40
C ASP A 14 37.39 -2.00 -16.51
N ILE A 15 37.97 -2.83 -15.62
CA ILE A 15 37.61 -4.23 -15.35
C ILE A 15 36.68 -4.33 -14.12
N PHE A 16 36.09 -3.22 -13.65
CA PHE A 16 34.85 -3.30 -12.87
C PHE A 16 33.78 -3.88 -13.78
N GLU A 17 33.67 -5.21 -13.71
CA GLU A 17 32.53 -6.05 -14.08
C GLU A 17 31.45 -5.24 -14.81
N GLU A 18 31.43 -5.34 -16.14
CA GLU A 18 30.23 -4.99 -16.91
C GLU A 18 29.07 -5.67 -16.19
N THR A 19 28.31 -4.90 -15.40
CA THR A 19 27.22 -5.44 -14.61
C THR A 19 26.37 -6.24 -15.58
N PRO A 20 26.14 -7.55 -15.35
CA PRO A 20 25.61 -8.42 -16.37
C PRO A 20 24.34 -7.80 -16.96
N GLU A 21 24.41 -7.42 -18.24
CA GLU A 21 23.28 -6.78 -18.90
C GLU A 21 22.13 -7.77 -18.94
N ILE A 22 20.96 -7.33 -18.49
CA ILE A 22 19.78 -8.19 -18.43
C ILE A 22 19.38 -8.58 -19.86
N SER A 23 19.40 -9.88 -20.16
CA SER A 23 18.96 -10.38 -21.46
C SER A 23 17.53 -9.93 -21.78
N ILE A 24 17.20 -9.77 -23.07
CA ILE A 24 15.86 -9.33 -23.51
C ILE A 24 14.76 -10.24 -22.93
N GLU A 25 15.04 -11.53 -22.76
CA GLU A 25 14.12 -12.50 -22.17
C GLU A 25 13.89 -12.27 -20.67
N GLN A 26 14.95 -12.02 -19.90
CA GLN A 26 14.85 -11.69 -18.48
C GLN A 26 14.16 -10.35 -18.25
N LYS A 27 14.38 -9.36 -19.12
CA LYS A 27 13.67 -8.08 -19.10
C LYS A 27 12.16 -8.26 -19.28
N ASN A 28 11.74 -9.12 -20.23
CA ASN A 28 10.33 -9.46 -20.40
C ASN A 28 9.76 -10.21 -19.19
N LYS A 29 10.54 -11.09 -18.53
CA LYS A 29 10.15 -11.78 -17.30
C LYS A 29 9.97 -10.85 -16.09
N ILE A 30 10.69 -9.72 -16.01
CA ILE A 30 10.57 -8.71 -14.93
C ILE A 30 9.45 -7.71 -15.21
N ASN A 31 9.26 -7.30 -16.46
CA ASN A 31 8.18 -6.36 -16.81
C ASN A 31 6.80 -6.94 -16.52
N LEU A 32 6.62 -8.25 -16.72
CA LEU A 32 5.34 -8.93 -16.54
C LEU A 32 4.80 -8.89 -15.09
N PRO A 33 5.56 -9.23 -14.02
CA PRO A 33 5.12 -9.06 -12.65
C PRO A 33 4.96 -7.58 -12.27
N LEU A 34 5.80 -6.68 -12.76
CA LEU A 34 5.74 -5.26 -12.43
C LEU A 34 4.51 -4.56 -13.06
N GLU A 35 4.20 -4.87 -14.31
CA GLU A 35 2.95 -4.46 -14.96
C GLU A 35 1.72 -5.02 -14.24
N LYS A 36 1.79 -6.26 -13.77
CA LYS A 36 0.70 -6.86 -12.99
C LYS A 36 0.49 -6.15 -11.65
N MET A 37 1.56 -5.78 -10.95
CA MET A 37 1.47 -4.96 -9.74
C MET A 37 0.88 -3.57 -10.01
N ARG A 38 1.26 -2.93 -11.13
CA ARG A 38 0.67 -1.66 -11.58
C ARG A 38 -0.83 -1.78 -11.86
N LYS A 39 -1.24 -2.83 -12.57
CA LYS A 39 -2.64 -3.10 -12.88
C LYS A 39 -3.45 -3.34 -11.60
N ASN A 40 -2.93 -4.16 -10.69
CA ASN A 40 -3.56 -4.41 -9.39
C ASN A 40 -3.74 -3.10 -8.62
N MET A 41 -2.71 -2.26 -8.53
CA MET A 41 -2.78 -0.97 -7.84
C MET A 41 -3.82 -0.01 -8.45
N ARG A 42 -3.94 0.03 -9.79
CA ARG A 42 -4.99 0.83 -10.46
C ARG A 42 -6.39 0.31 -10.15
N MET A 43 -6.56 -1.02 -10.15
CA MET A 43 -7.83 -1.65 -9.80
C MET A 43 -8.19 -1.40 -8.33
N GLU A 44 -7.22 -1.50 -7.41
CA GLU A 44 -7.42 -1.16 -6.00
C GLU A 44 -7.88 0.29 -5.86
N PHE A 45 -7.19 1.24 -6.50
CA PHE A 45 -7.57 2.65 -6.46
C PHE A 45 -9.01 2.89 -6.95
N LEU A 46 -9.37 2.32 -8.09
CA LEU A 46 -10.72 2.44 -8.65
C LEU A 46 -11.77 1.78 -7.75
N SER A 47 -11.46 0.61 -7.18
CA SER A 47 -12.35 -0.07 -6.24
C SER A 47 -12.56 0.75 -4.96
N THR A 48 -11.51 1.37 -4.43
CA THR A 48 -11.58 2.22 -3.24
C THR A 48 -12.38 3.50 -3.49
N ILE A 49 -12.24 4.11 -4.68
CA ILE A 49 -13.12 5.22 -5.10
C ILE A 49 -14.58 4.75 -5.13
N GLY A 50 -14.85 3.58 -5.71
CA GLY A 50 -16.20 3.00 -5.74
C GLY A 50 -16.76 2.79 -4.33
N ILE A 51 -15.95 2.29 -3.39
CA ILE A 51 -16.32 2.11 -1.99
C ILE A 51 -16.66 3.45 -1.33
N PHE A 52 -15.88 4.51 -1.56
CA PHE A 52 -16.20 5.83 -1.00
C PHE A 52 -17.51 6.38 -1.57
N ILE A 53 -17.71 6.34 -2.89
CA ILE A 53 -18.96 6.79 -3.51
C ILE A 53 -20.15 6.00 -2.94
N PHE A 54 -20.00 4.68 -2.81
CA PHE A 54 -21.01 3.84 -2.18
C PHE A 54 -21.25 4.22 -0.71
N GLY A 55 -20.21 4.46 0.07
CA GLY A 55 -20.30 4.92 1.46
C GLY A 55 -21.07 6.23 1.58
N PHE A 56 -20.76 7.23 0.75
CA PHE A 56 -21.53 8.48 0.70
C PHE A 56 -22.99 8.25 0.31
N MET A 57 -23.26 7.38 -0.68
CA MET A 57 -24.63 7.03 -1.06
C MET A 57 -25.40 6.38 0.10
N VAL A 58 -24.80 5.44 0.83
CA VAL A 58 -25.42 4.75 1.98
C VAL A 58 -25.71 5.70 3.14
N VAL A 59 -24.95 6.77 3.33
CA VAL A 59 -25.22 7.75 4.39
C VAL A 59 -26.43 8.62 4.05
N TRP A 60 -26.62 8.98 2.78
CA TRP A 60 -27.58 10.00 2.37
C TRP A 60 -28.90 9.46 1.78
N ILE A 61 -28.90 8.28 1.16
CA ILE A 61 -30.08 7.72 0.45
C ILE A 61 -31.02 6.90 1.35
N PRO A 62 -30.56 5.88 2.10
CA PRO A 62 -31.41 4.89 2.75
C PRO A 62 -31.73 5.19 4.22
N ILE A 63 -31.13 6.22 4.84
CA ILE A 63 -31.31 6.52 6.26
C ILE A 63 -32.02 7.88 6.48
N PRO A 64 -33.28 8.09 6.04
CA PRO A 64 -34.00 9.36 6.25
C PRO A 64 -34.07 9.77 7.72
N GLU A 65 -34.30 8.81 8.62
CA GLU A 65 -34.53 9.04 10.06
C GLU A 65 -33.24 9.21 10.89
N ALA A 66 -32.06 9.02 10.31
CA ALA A 66 -30.82 9.23 11.05
C ALA A 66 -30.66 10.71 11.45
N PRO A 67 -30.20 10.99 12.70
CA PRO A 67 -29.94 12.35 13.15
C PRO A 67 -28.96 13.07 12.20
N PHE A 68 -29.18 14.37 11.97
CA PHE A 68 -28.29 15.18 11.13
C PHE A 68 -26.82 15.08 11.60
N LYS A 69 -26.59 15.07 12.92
CA LYS A 69 -25.25 14.93 13.52
C LYS A 69 -24.54 13.64 13.06
N PHE A 70 -25.24 12.51 13.03
CA PHE A 70 -24.70 11.24 12.56
C PHE A 70 -24.24 11.34 11.10
N LYS A 71 -25.14 11.82 10.21
CA LYS A 71 -24.85 11.99 8.79
C LYS A 71 -23.66 12.93 8.57
N PHE A 72 -23.61 14.04 9.29
CA PHE A 72 -22.55 15.03 9.20
C PHE A 72 -21.19 14.46 9.65
N TYR A 73 -21.13 13.80 10.81
CA TYR A 73 -19.89 13.22 11.33
C TYR A 73 -19.35 12.09 10.45
N ILE A 74 -20.20 11.17 9.99
CA ILE A 74 -19.76 10.12 9.06
C ILE A 74 -19.32 10.71 7.72
N THR A 75 -20.00 11.73 7.20
CA THR A 75 -19.60 12.40 5.95
C THR A 75 -18.20 13.03 6.07
N ILE A 76 -17.90 13.72 7.18
CA ILE A 76 -16.56 14.29 7.44
C ILE A 76 -15.51 13.18 7.60
N LEU A 77 -15.87 12.08 8.27
CA LEU A 77 -14.98 10.94 8.44
C LEU A 77 -14.61 10.31 7.09
N LEU A 78 -15.62 10.02 6.25
CA LEU A 78 -15.44 9.50 4.89
C LEU A 78 -14.61 10.44 4.01
N ALA A 79 -14.86 11.75 4.08
CA ALA A 79 -14.06 12.73 3.34
C ALA A 79 -12.59 12.73 3.79
N SER A 80 -12.35 12.62 5.09
CA SER A 80 -11.01 12.55 5.67
C SER A 80 -10.28 11.28 5.25
N MET A 81 -10.97 10.13 5.27
CA MET A 81 -10.47 8.85 4.76
C MET A 81 -10.13 8.91 3.27
N ALA A 82 -10.95 9.60 2.47
CA ALA A 82 -10.71 9.79 1.05
C ALA A 82 -9.44 10.62 0.78
N ILE A 83 -9.20 11.68 1.56
CA ILE A 83 -7.97 12.50 1.45
C ILE A 83 -6.73 11.65 1.79
N VAL A 84 -6.76 10.91 2.90
CA VAL A 84 -5.65 10.02 3.29
C VAL A 84 -5.40 8.96 2.22
N THR A 85 -6.47 8.36 1.70
CA THR A 85 -6.36 7.40 0.59
C THR A 85 -5.71 8.02 -0.63
N PHE A 86 -6.18 9.18 -1.07
CA PHE A 86 -5.61 9.87 -2.22
C PHE A 86 -4.12 10.17 -2.03
N PHE A 87 -3.71 10.58 -0.82
CA PHE A 87 -2.30 10.83 -0.49
C PHE A 87 -1.44 9.57 -0.67
N PHE A 88 -1.85 8.45 -0.07
CA PHE A 88 -1.09 7.19 -0.17
C PHE A 88 -1.07 6.65 -1.61
N PHE A 89 -2.21 6.62 -2.30
CA PHE A 89 -2.25 6.21 -3.71
C PHE A 89 -1.40 7.10 -4.61
N SER A 90 -1.32 8.41 -4.36
CA SER A 90 -0.41 9.30 -5.10
C SER A 90 1.06 8.90 -4.92
N LYS A 91 1.46 8.51 -3.69
CA LYS A 91 2.82 8.00 -3.42
C LYS A 91 3.07 6.68 -4.13
N PHE A 92 2.12 5.75 -4.09
CA PHE A 92 2.19 4.48 -4.82
C PHE A 92 2.35 4.72 -6.32
N PHE A 93 1.49 5.53 -6.94
CA PHE A 93 1.56 5.82 -8.37
C PHE A 93 2.86 6.49 -8.78
N LYS A 94 3.40 7.41 -7.96
CA LYS A 94 4.70 8.03 -8.21
C LYS A 94 5.81 6.98 -8.27
N LEU A 95 5.89 6.11 -7.26
CA LEU A 95 6.87 5.01 -7.23
C LEU A 95 6.76 4.13 -8.48
N TYR A 96 5.55 3.69 -8.81
CA TYR A 96 5.33 2.84 -9.98
C TYR A 96 5.64 3.53 -11.30
N LYS A 97 5.49 4.85 -11.41
CA LYS A 97 5.87 5.61 -12.61
C LYS A 97 7.39 5.68 -12.76
N GLU A 98 8.11 5.90 -11.67
CA GLU A 98 9.58 5.98 -11.64
C GLU A 98 10.23 4.62 -12.00
N MET A 99 9.65 3.51 -11.52
CA MET A 99 10.09 2.14 -11.84
C MET A 99 9.88 1.71 -13.32
N GLY A 100 9.31 2.54 -14.18
CA GLY A 100 8.99 2.20 -15.59
C GLY A 100 9.96 2.71 -16.63
N SER A 101 10.98 3.45 -16.21
CA SER A 101 11.98 3.99 -17.13
C SER A 101 12.98 2.89 -17.54
N PRO A 102 13.88 3.15 -18.51
CA PRO A 102 14.88 2.20 -19.02
C PRO A 102 15.89 1.68 -17.97
N MET A 103 15.67 1.94 -16.69
CA MET A 103 16.55 1.58 -15.58
C MET A 103 16.75 0.05 -15.46
N LEU A 104 15.86 -0.81 -15.96
CA LEU A 104 16.03 -2.28 -15.94
C LEU A 104 17.11 -2.83 -16.91
N LYS A 105 18.27 -2.19 -17.03
CA LYS A 105 19.37 -2.65 -17.88
C LYS A 105 20.45 -3.40 -17.10
N THR A 106 20.64 -3.08 -15.83
CA THR A 106 21.76 -3.59 -15.02
C THR A 106 21.29 -4.26 -13.73
N TYR A 107 22.11 -5.17 -13.21
CA TYR A 107 21.91 -5.84 -11.92
C TYR A 107 21.64 -4.84 -10.77
N ASP A 108 22.42 -3.76 -10.70
CA ASP A 108 22.25 -2.73 -9.66
C ASP A 108 20.88 -2.05 -9.72
N SER A 109 20.35 -1.85 -10.91
CA SER A 109 19.03 -1.26 -11.09
C SER A 109 17.90 -2.23 -10.68
N LEU A 110 18.10 -3.54 -10.83
CA LEU A 110 17.17 -4.55 -10.32
C LEU A 110 17.22 -4.64 -8.79
N LYS A 111 18.41 -4.48 -8.20
CA LYS A 111 18.60 -4.40 -6.75
C LYS A 111 17.94 -3.14 -6.17
N ASP A 112 18.10 -1.99 -6.83
CA ASP A 112 17.41 -0.75 -6.44
C ASP A 112 15.89 -0.89 -6.57
N LEU A 113 15.40 -1.50 -7.65
CA LEU A 113 13.98 -1.82 -7.80
C LEU A 113 13.45 -2.66 -6.62
N LEU A 114 14.15 -3.72 -6.24
CA LEU A 114 13.76 -4.57 -5.11
C LEU A 114 13.76 -3.80 -3.79
N TYR A 115 14.73 -2.92 -3.59
CA TYR A 115 14.76 -2.03 -2.43
C TYR A 115 13.56 -1.08 -2.42
N GLN A 116 13.26 -0.43 -3.54
CA GLN A 116 12.08 0.43 -3.70
C GLN A 116 10.76 -0.32 -3.47
N LEU A 117 10.62 -1.55 -3.97
CA LEU A 117 9.45 -2.40 -3.74
C LEU A 117 9.30 -2.81 -2.25
N ASN A 118 10.42 -3.05 -1.56
CA ASN A 118 10.41 -3.31 -0.12
C ASN A 118 10.06 -2.07 0.71
N LEU A 119 10.51 -0.88 0.31
CA LEU A 119 10.03 0.37 0.90
C LEU A 119 8.53 0.54 0.66
N ASN A 120 8.04 0.15 -0.52
CA ASN A 120 6.62 0.21 -0.87
C ASN A 120 5.76 -0.66 0.06
N LYS A 121 6.27 -1.80 0.50
CA LYS A 121 5.62 -2.64 1.52
C LYS A 121 5.38 -1.86 2.81
N GLN A 122 6.35 -1.06 3.26
CA GLN A 122 6.18 -0.24 4.46
C GLN A 122 5.12 0.83 4.26
N TYR A 123 5.09 1.51 3.10
CA TYR A 123 4.01 2.45 2.77
C TYR A 123 2.64 1.76 2.75
N TYR A 124 2.56 0.52 2.28
CA TYR A 124 1.34 -0.27 2.30
C TYR A 124 0.87 -0.52 3.73
N VAL A 125 1.75 -1.02 4.61
CA VAL A 125 1.43 -1.22 6.03
C VAL A 125 1.02 0.09 6.71
N SER A 126 1.73 1.18 6.44
CA SER A 126 1.40 2.52 6.94
C SER A 126 0.03 3.01 6.46
N PHE A 127 -0.35 2.69 5.22
CA PHE A 127 -1.69 2.98 4.70
C PHE A 127 -2.76 2.27 5.54
N TYR A 128 -2.66 0.95 5.78
CA TYR A 128 -3.64 0.25 6.65
C TYR A 128 -3.65 0.78 8.09
N LEU A 129 -2.48 1.05 8.65
CA LEU A 129 -2.37 1.60 10.00
C LEU A 129 -3.03 2.99 10.12
N SER A 130 -3.01 3.79 9.05
CA SER A 130 -3.71 5.08 9.05
C SER A 130 -5.23 4.95 9.18
N PHE A 131 -5.82 3.77 8.93
CA PHE A 131 -7.25 3.50 9.11
C PHE A 131 -7.66 3.10 10.52
N VAL A 132 -6.70 2.78 11.40
CA VAL A 132 -6.96 2.50 12.80
C VAL A 132 -7.75 3.61 13.50
N PRO A 133 -7.32 4.90 13.47
CA PRO A 133 -8.09 5.96 14.12
C PRO A 133 -9.47 6.16 13.47
N PHE A 134 -9.61 5.94 12.16
CA PHE A 134 -10.90 6.05 11.48
C PHE A 134 -11.89 4.98 11.95
N LEU A 135 -11.43 3.73 12.10
CA LEU A 135 -12.23 2.63 12.65
C LEU A 135 -12.70 2.93 14.08
N VAL A 136 -11.82 3.47 14.93
CA VAL A 136 -12.20 3.85 16.30
C VAL A 136 -13.24 4.96 16.29
N CYS A 137 -13.06 6.01 15.47
CA CYS A 137 -14.03 7.10 15.34
C CYS A 137 -15.39 6.62 14.80
N GLU A 138 -15.39 5.72 13.81
CA GLU A 138 -16.62 5.14 13.26
C GLU A 138 -17.42 4.40 14.32
N LEU A 139 -16.76 3.56 15.13
CA LEU A 139 -17.39 2.83 16.23
C LEU A 139 -17.97 3.76 17.28
N ILE A 140 -17.25 4.83 17.66
CA ILE A 140 -17.74 5.85 18.60
C ILE A 140 -19.00 6.53 18.05
N ILE A 141 -18.96 6.96 16.78
CA ILE A 141 -20.11 7.65 16.15
C ILE A 141 -21.32 6.72 16.09
N VAL A 142 -21.14 5.44 15.74
CA VAL A 142 -22.22 4.44 15.69
C VAL A 142 -22.85 4.23 17.06
N ILE A 143 -22.05 4.11 18.12
CA ILE A 143 -22.57 3.89 19.48
C ILE A 143 -23.29 5.14 20.02
N GLU A 144 -22.71 6.33 19.84
CA GLU A 144 -23.20 7.57 20.44
C GLU A 144 -24.37 8.21 19.67
N CYS A 145 -24.36 8.12 18.34
CA CYS A 145 -25.31 8.86 17.50
C CYS A 145 -26.49 8.01 17.02
N ILE A 146 -26.45 6.68 17.16
CA ILE A 146 -27.60 5.81 16.83
C ILE A 146 -28.42 5.58 18.10
N PRO A 147 -29.73 5.92 18.10
CA PRO A 147 -30.58 5.68 19.25
C PRO A 147 -30.75 4.17 19.49
N HIS A 148 -30.39 3.72 20.68
CA HIS A 148 -30.56 2.32 21.09
C HIS A 148 -31.94 2.14 21.75
N PRO A 149 -32.64 1.01 21.51
CA PRO A 149 -33.96 0.74 22.12
C PRO A 149 -33.93 0.72 23.66
N GLN A 150 -32.78 0.41 24.25
CA GLN A 150 -32.51 0.48 25.67
C GLN A 150 -31.20 1.26 25.88
N PRO A 151 -31.13 2.18 26.87
CA PRO A 151 -29.89 2.88 27.17
C PRO A 151 -28.85 1.87 27.65
N LEU A 152 -27.71 1.83 26.97
CA LEU A 152 -26.59 0.99 27.37
C LEU A 152 -25.98 1.54 28.66
N SER A 153 -25.63 0.65 29.58
CA SER A 153 -24.81 1.01 30.75
C SER A 153 -23.41 1.42 30.29
N ASP A 154 -22.77 2.35 31.02
CA ASP A 154 -21.37 2.74 30.81
C ASP A 154 -20.43 1.54 30.69
N MET A 155 -20.66 0.49 31.48
CA MET A 155 -19.86 -0.74 31.44
C MET A 155 -20.08 -1.53 30.14
N GLN A 156 -21.31 -1.54 29.62
CA GLN A 156 -21.63 -2.19 28.34
C GLN A 156 -21.03 -1.43 27.17
N ILE A 157 -21.06 -0.09 27.20
CA ILE A 157 -20.42 0.77 26.20
C ILE A 157 -18.92 0.51 26.19
N ALA A 158 -18.27 0.57 27.36
CA ALA A 158 -16.82 0.37 27.48
C ALA A 158 -16.39 -1.03 26.99
N THR A 159 -17.09 -2.08 27.44
CA THR A 159 -16.76 -3.47 27.03
C THR A 159 -17.01 -3.71 25.53
N THR A 160 -18.10 -3.18 24.98
CA THR A 160 -18.41 -3.29 23.54
C THR A 160 -17.38 -2.55 22.71
N LEU A 161 -16.99 -1.34 23.11
CA LEU A 161 -16.02 -0.53 22.38
C LEU A 161 -14.63 -1.16 22.44
N ILE A 162 -14.15 -1.55 23.62
CA ILE A 162 -12.83 -2.21 23.76
C ILE A 162 -12.81 -3.54 22.99
N GLY A 163 -13.86 -4.34 23.09
CA GLY A 163 -13.99 -5.61 22.39
C GLY A 163 -13.99 -5.44 20.87
N SER A 164 -14.84 -4.55 20.35
CA SER A 164 -14.97 -4.29 18.91
C SER A 164 -13.71 -3.67 18.32
N VAL A 165 -13.06 -2.74 19.02
CA VAL A 165 -11.76 -2.18 18.59
C VAL A 165 -10.69 -3.28 18.58
N SER A 166 -10.58 -4.09 19.62
CA SER A 166 -9.57 -5.16 19.69
C SER A 166 -9.75 -6.18 18.55
N ILE A 167 -10.99 -6.62 18.30
CA ILE A 167 -11.33 -7.53 17.20
C ILE A 167 -11.08 -6.87 15.85
N GLY A 168 -11.49 -5.61 15.69
CA GLY A 168 -11.32 -4.84 14.47
C GLY A 168 -9.85 -4.66 14.09
N LEU A 169 -8.99 -4.33 15.06
CA LEU A 169 -7.55 -4.21 14.87
C LEU A 169 -6.90 -5.54 14.51
N PHE A 170 -7.28 -6.61 15.19
CA PHE A 170 -6.78 -7.95 14.89
C PHE A 170 -7.15 -8.38 13.47
N MET A 171 -8.41 -8.19 13.07
CA MET A 171 -8.88 -8.47 11.71
C MET A 171 -8.17 -7.61 10.67
N LEU A 172 -8.01 -6.31 10.93
CA LEU A 172 -7.34 -5.37 10.02
C LEU A 172 -5.87 -5.79 9.80
N TYR A 173 -5.18 -6.21 10.84
CA TYR A 173 -3.81 -6.75 10.74
C TYR A 173 -3.75 -8.01 9.87
N LEU A 174 -4.64 -8.99 10.13
CA LEU A 174 -4.66 -10.25 9.39
C LEU A 174 -5.00 -10.03 7.92
N VAL A 175 -6.08 -9.29 7.63
CA VAL A 175 -6.56 -9.02 6.28
C VAL A 175 -5.54 -8.18 5.51
N GLY A 176 -4.99 -7.12 6.11
CA GLY A 176 -4.00 -6.26 5.46
C GLY A 176 -2.73 -7.02 5.08
N ASN A 177 -2.22 -7.87 5.97
CA ASN A 177 -1.03 -8.68 5.68
C ASN A 177 -1.31 -9.76 4.62
N TRP A 178 -2.46 -10.42 4.69
CA TRP A 178 -2.89 -11.40 3.68
C TRP A 178 -3.06 -10.76 2.31
N TRP A 179 -3.73 -9.61 2.24
CA TRP A 179 -3.98 -8.86 1.02
C TRP A 179 -2.67 -8.43 0.36
N PHE A 180 -1.74 -7.87 1.13
CA PHE A 180 -0.41 -7.53 0.63
C PHE A 180 0.32 -8.74 0.05
N LYS A 181 0.35 -9.86 0.78
CA LYS A 181 1.05 -11.07 0.36
C LYS A 181 0.47 -11.63 -0.95
N TYR A 182 -0.85 -11.57 -1.09
CA TYR A 182 -1.56 -12.08 -2.26
C TYR A 182 -1.35 -11.20 -3.51
N PHE A 183 -1.56 -9.88 -3.40
CA PHE A 183 -1.53 -8.97 -4.55
C PHE A 183 -0.14 -8.48 -4.93
N TYR A 184 0.81 -8.43 -3.99
CA TYR A 184 2.14 -7.87 -4.19
C TYR A 184 3.27 -8.84 -3.83
N GLY A 185 3.18 -9.53 -2.70
CA GLY A 185 4.23 -10.42 -2.20
C GLY A 185 4.69 -11.47 -3.21
N LYS A 186 3.74 -12.16 -3.86
CA LYS A 186 4.05 -13.15 -4.91
C LYS A 186 4.84 -12.57 -6.09
N HIS A 187 4.63 -11.30 -6.43
CA HIS A 187 5.33 -10.64 -7.52
C HIS A 187 6.75 -10.21 -7.10
N ILE A 188 6.90 -9.71 -5.88
CA ILE A 188 8.21 -9.34 -5.32
C ILE A 188 9.12 -10.57 -5.22
N THR A 189 8.63 -11.71 -4.73
CA THR A 189 9.42 -12.95 -4.66
C THR A 189 9.88 -13.44 -6.04
N LYS A 190 9.07 -13.25 -7.09
CA LYS A 190 9.50 -13.58 -8.46
C LYS A 190 10.67 -12.71 -8.92
N ILE A 191 10.63 -11.42 -8.61
CA ILE A 191 11.72 -10.48 -8.94
C ILE A 191 12.97 -10.82 -8.11
N GLU A 192 12.81 -11.18 -6.84
CA GLU A 192 13.92 -11.60 -5.96
C GLU A 192 14.62 -12.87 -6.47
N ASN A 193 13.86 -13.86 -6.95
CA ASN A 193 14.43 -15.07 -7.53
C ASN A 193 15.19 -14.78 -8.83
N LEU A 194 14.67 -13.90 -9.69
CA LEU A 194 15.37 -13.47 -10.91
C LEU A 194 16.68 -12.75 -10.59
N LEU A 195 16.73 -11.94 -9.51
CA LEU A 195 17.97 -11.33 -9.05
C LEU A 195 19.00 -12.38 -8.59
N LYS A 196 18.55 -13.43 -7.89
CA LYS A 196 19.44 -14.52 -7.45
C LYS A 196 20.00 -15.32 -8.62
N GLU A 197 19.21 -15.55 -9.67
CA GLU A 197 19.66 -16.20 -10.92
C GLU A 197 20.71 -15.37 -11.67
N LEU A 198 20.65 -14.04 -11.58
CA LEU A 198 21.62 -13.12 -12.21
C LEU A 198 22.94 -12.99 -11.43
N ASN A 199 22.94 -13.35 -10.15
CA ASN A 199 24.11 -13.33 -9.27
C ASN A 199 24.85 -14.70 -9.24
N GLN A 200 24.41 -15.65 -10.05
CA GLN A 200 25.05 -16.97 -10.25
C GLN A 200 25.72 -17.01 -11.62
#